data_AF-A0A1G9N8C0-F1
#
_entry.id   AF-A0A1G9N8C0-F1
#
_cell.length_a   1.000
_cell.length_b   1.000
_cell.length_c   1.000
_cell.angle_alpha   90.00
_cell.angle_beta   90.00
_cell.angle_gamma   90.00
#
_symmetry.space_group_name_H-M   'P 1'
#
loop_
_entity.id
_entity.type
_entity.pdbx_description
1 polymer ?
#
loop_
_entity_poly.entity_id
_entity_poly.type
_entity_poly.pdbx_seq_one_letter_code
_entity_poly.pdbx_strand_id
1 'polypeptide(L)'
;MSSPVEDRLRGALAEAGASLDVSTLRPLRAPERRRFRLDLRLVTAAVSVVVAGTALVTGLGGHGEEDRAVVANPPSPPTELAVFLCMSESPRCSGRITPEQTKELEGELRRLPQVERLTFVSQVTAFQDFRKTFAHNERFLDEVKLTDLPPSFRLRTRPGADLVRLNRSLLGMTGIENVVREDIFAPDTFTGADISAFLCQDHTAIPECGAKREISDNGDMMVTEEGKAATKSQRKAIRALIDALPEVESYVFEDQETAYENFRRSYQDNKRLLEATRVRDMPESFQITLKAGADESRVLAKLRRQPGMSQVVFRPCMADYATLSTRFGVIPTDHKACGTAN
;
A
#
# COMPACT_ATOMS: atom_id res chain seq x y z
N MET A 1 -24.08 43.75 -32.12
CA MET A 1 -23.56 45.07 -31.70
C MET A 1 -22.86 44.84 -30.37
N SER A 2 -21.54 44.82 -30.37
CA SER A 2 -20.73 44.55 -29.17
C SER A 2 -20.83 45.73 -28.20
N SER A 3 -20.74 45.46 -26.89
CA SER A 3 -20.90 46.48 -25.85
C SER A 3 -19.70 47.45 -25.86
N PRO A 4 -19.90 48.77 -25.60
CA PRO A 4 -18.80 49.75 -25.48
C PRO A 4 -17.72 49.38 -24.46
N VAL A 5 -18.05 48.49 -23.52
CA VAL A 5 -17.13 47.95 -22.51
C VAL A 5 -16.19 46.90 -23.11
N GLU A 6 -16.68 46.10 -24.05
CA GLU A 6 -15.91 45.05 -24.72
C GLU A 6 -14.86 45.65 -25.66
N ASP A 7 -15.20 46.75 -26.34
CA ASP A 7 -14.26 47.47 -27.21
C ASP A 7 -13.18 48.18 -26.40
N ARG A 8 -13.50 48.69 -25.19
CA ARG A 8 -12.51 49.24 -24.26
C ARG A 8 -11.57 48.18 -23.71
N LEU A 9 -12.07 46.97 -23.40
CA LEU A 9 -11.25 45.85 -22.96
C LEU A 9 -10.32 45.35 -24.07
N ARG A 10 -10.81 45.26 -25.31
CA ARG A 10 -9.96 44.91 -26.46
C ARG A 10 -8.89 45.96 -26.73
N GLY A 11 -9.22 47.24 -26.59
CA GLY A 11 -8.25 48.33 -26.68
C GLY A 11 -7.14 48.24 -25.63
N ALA A 12 -7.52 48.03 -24.36
CA ALA A 12 -6.57 47.90 -23.26
C ALA A 12 -5.66 46.65 -23.40
N LEU A 13 -6.21 45.54 -23.90
CA LEU A 13 -5.43 44.31 -24.15
C LEU A 13 -4.50 44.43 -25.36
N ALA A 14 -4.90 45.17 -26.40
CA ALA A 14 -4.04 45.45 -27.55
C ALA A 14 -2.87 46.37 -27.17
N GLU A 15 -3.09 47.35 -26.30
CA GLU A 15 -2.06 48.26 -25.80
C GLU A 15 -1.08 47.56 -24.84
N ALA A 16 -1.59 46.67 -23.98
CA ALA A 16 -0.76 45.80 -23.15
C ALA A 16 0.08 44.81 -23.97
N GLY A 17 -0.46 44.30 -25.09
CA GLY A 17 0.27 43.40 -26.00
C GLY A 17 1.38 44.10 -26.79
N ALA A 18 1.22 45.39 -27.11
CA ALA A 18 2.19 46.17 -27.89
C ALA A 18 3.44 46.61 -27.09
N SER A 19 3.39 46.52 -25.75
CA SER A 19 4.51 46.85 -24.86
C SER A 19 5.39 45.66 -24.48
N LEU A 20 5.06 44.45 -24.96
CA LEU A 20 5.86 43.25 -24.74
C LEU A 20 6.97 43.13 -25.77
N ASP A 21 8.20 43.32 -25.33
CA ASP A 21 9.38 43.02 -26.13
C ASP A 21 9.55 41.49 -26.26
N VAL A 22 9.16 40.97 -27.42
CA VAL A 22 9.22 39.54 -27.78
C VAL A 22 10.65 39.01 -27.72
N SER A 23 11.67 39.87 -27.78
CA SER A 23 13.09 39.48 -27.64
C SER A 23 13.50 39.12 -26.21
N THR A 24 12.68 39.47 -25.21
CA THR A 24 12.84 39.04 -23.80
C THR A 24 12.12 37.74 -23.47
N LEU A 25 11.28 37.23 -24.38
CA LEU A 25 10.60 35.96 -24.19
C LEU A 25 11.54 34.81 -24.49
N ARG A 26 11.94 34.11 -23.41
CA ARG A 26 12.72 32.87 -23.50
C ARG A 26 11.91 31.85 -24.31
N PRO A 27 12.43 31.30 -25.42
CA PRO A 27 11.68 30.32 -26.20
C PRO A 27 11.42 29.08 -25.37
N LEU A 28 10.15 28.70 -25.24
CA LEU A 28 9.75 27.43 -24.63
C LEU A 28 10.33 26.30 -25.47
N ARG A 29 11.37 25.63 -24.95
CA ARG A 29 11.83 24.35 -25.51
C ARG A 29 10.70 23.35 -25.34
N ALA A 30 10.18 22.84 -26.45
CA ALA A 30 9.38 21.63 -26.43
C ALA A 30 10.22 20.51 -25.79
N PRO A 31 9.69 19.74 -24.83
CA PRO A 31 10.46 18.67 -24.21
C PRO A 31 10.81 17.63 -25.28
N GLU A 32 12.11 17.41 -25.46
CA GLU A 32 12.63 16.28 -26.23
C GLU A 32 11.95 15.01 -25.73
N ARG A 33 11.28 14.29 -26.64
CA ARG A 33 10.86 12.90 -26.39
C ARG A 33 12.12 12.06 -26.23
N ARG A 34 12.70 12.04 -25.03
CA ARG A 34 13.58 10.96 -24.61
C ARG A 34 12.74 9.69 -24.64
N ARG A 35 12.96 8.84 -25.64
CA ARG A 35 12.64 7.42 -25.55
C ARG A 35 13.45 6.89 -24.37
N PHE A 36 12.84 6.84 -23.19
CA PHE A 36 13.38 6.13 -22.04
C PHE A 36 13.57 4.68 -22.46
N ARG A 37 14.80 4.30 -22.81
CA ARG A 37 15.25 2.92 -22.63
C ARG A 37 15.58 2.81 -21.14
N LEU A 38 14.61 2.34 -20.36
CA LEU A 38 14.88 1.91 -18.99
C LEU A 38 15.85 0.74 -19.08
N ASP A 39 17.09 0.93 -18.63
CA ASP A 39 18.01 -0.17 -18.39
C ASP A 39 17.54 -0.89 -17.13
N LEU A 40 16.69 -1.90 -17.31
CA LEU A 40 16.02 -2.68 -16.25
C LEU A 40 16.99 -3.47 -15.34
N ARG A 41 18.29 -3.22 -15.43
CA ARG A 41 19.34 -3.91 -14.68
C ARG A 41 19.56 -3.35 -13.27
N LEU A 42 19.00 -2.17 -12.96
CA LEU A 42 19.15 -1.46 -11.68
C LEU A 42 17.87 -1.40 -10.83
N VAL A 43 16.87 -2.25 -11.10
CA VAL A 43 15.76 -2.46 -10.15
C VAL A 43 16.25 -3.43 -9.08
N THR A 44 16.98 -2.95 -8.08
CA THR A 44 17.09 -3.69 -6.83
C THR A 44 15.76 -3.54 -6.12
N ALA A 45 15.13 -4.68 -5.86
CA ALA A 45 13.86 -4.75 -5.17
C ALA A 45 14.05 -4.21 -3.74
N ALA A 46 13.75 -2.92 -3.54
CA ALA A 46 13.13 -2.55 -2.29
C ALA A 46 11.82 -3.33 -2.25
N VAL A 47 11.81 -4.47 -1.55
CA VAL A 47 10.56 -5.07 -1.08
C VAL A 47 10.04 -4.11 0.00
N SER A 48 9.58 -2.94 -0.43
CA SER A 48 8.55 -2.24 0.29
C SER A 48 7.40 -3.22 0.42
N VAL A 49 6.86 -3.37 1.63
CA VAL A 49 5.48 -3.83 1.77
C VAL A 49 4.67 -2.81 0.98
N VAL A 50 4.41 -3.14 -0.28
CA VAL A 50 3.58 -2.34 -1.16
C VAL A 50 2.20 -2.44 -0.53
N VAL A 51 1.81 -1.41 0.21
CA VAL A 51 0.40 -1.05 0.35
C VAL A 51 -0.08 -0.91 -1.09
N ALA A 52 -0.88 -1.88 -1.55
CA ALA A 52 -1.27 -2.06 -2.93
C ALA A 52 -1.92 -0.79 -3.51
N GLY A 53 -1.09 0.04 -4.13
CA GLY A 53 -1.48 1.18 -4.93
C GLY A 53 -1.53 0.78 -6.40
N THR A 54 -2.73 0.85 -6.98
CA THR A 54 -3.05 0.83 -8.42
C THR A 54 -2.89 -0.49 -9.19
N ALA A 55 -4.02 -1.18 -9.39
CA ALA A 55 -4.21 -2.04 -10.55
C ALA A 55 -4.44 -1.17 -11.81
N LEU A 56 -3.40 -0.97 -12.62
CA LEU A 56 -3.53 -0.46 -13.99
C LEU A 56 -3.53 -1.66 -14.95
N VAL A 57 -4.73 -2.12 -15.32
CA VAL A 57 -4.90 -3.00 -16.49
C VAL A 57 -4.87 -2.12 -17.74
N THR A 58 -3.72 -2.06 -18.40
CA THR A 58 -3.61 -1.52 -19.75
C THR A 58 -4.10 -2.58 -20.75
N GLY A 59 -5.29 -2.37 -21.30
CA GLY A 59 -5.75 -3.10 -22.48
C GLY A 59 -5.02 -2.59 -23.73
N LEU A 60 -4.30 -3.46 -24.43
CA LEU A 60 -3.86 -3.22 -25.80
C LEU A 60 -4.55 -4.23 -26.70
N GLY A 61 -5.40 -3.71 -27.59
CA GLY A 61 -6.05 -4.47 -28.65
C GLY A 61 -5.02 -4.97 -29.66
N GLY A 62 -5.13 -6.25 -30.00
CA GLY A 62 -4.52 -6.84 -31.18
C GLY A 62 -5.62 -7.31 -32.11
N HIS A 63 -5.63 -6.82 -33.35
CA HIS A 63 -6.43 -7.39 -34.43
C HIS A 63 -5.81 -8.72 -34.86
N GLY A 64 -6.61 -9.78 -34.78
CA GLY A 64 -6.30 -11.11 -35.26
C GLY A 64 -7.59 -11.92 -35.24
N GLU A 65 -8.21 -12.01 -36.40
CA GLU A 65 -9.40 -12.82 -36.69
C GLU A 65 -8.98 -14.28 -36.75
N GLU A 66 -9.51 -15.09 -35.81
CA GLU A 66 -9.70 -16.53 -35.93
C GLU A 66 -10.54 -16.99 -34.73
N ASP A 67 -11.56 -17.82 -35.02
CA ASP A 67 -12.63 -18.29 -34.14
C ASP A 67 -12.24 -18.41 -32.67
N ARG A 68 -12.65 -17.41 -31.87
CA ARG A 68 -12.66 -17.52 -30.42
C ARG A 68 -14.06 -17.94 -29.99
N ALA A 69 -14.18 -19.20 -29.58
CA ALA A 69 -15.11 -19.54 -28.51
C ALA A 69 -14.89 -18.50 -27.40
N VAL A 70 -15.87 -17.62 -27.20
CA VAL A 70 -15.88 -16.69 -26.08
C VAL A 70 -16.01 -17.58 -24.85
N VAL A 71 -14.86 -17.92 -24.24
CA VAL A 71 -14.85 -18.35 -22.86
C VAL A 71 -15.40 -17.15 -22.12
N ALA A 72 -16.71 -17.19 -21.83
CA ALA A 72 -17.34 -16.23 -20.95
C ALA A 72 -16.58 -16.38 -19.63
N ASN A 73 -15.68 -15.44 -19.35
CA ASN A 73 -15.01 -15.40 -18.06
C ASN A 73 -16.13 -15.45 -17.01
N PRO A 74 -16.06 -16.40 -16.06
CA PRO A 74 -17.08 -16.48 -15.02
C PRO A 74 -17.20 -15.09 -14.36
N PRO A 75 -18.43 -14.62 -14.08
CA PRO A 75 -18.62 -13.32 -13.46
C PRO A 75 -17.79 -13.26 -12.17
N SER A 76 -17.13 -12.13 -11.92
CA SER A 76 -16.36 -11.92 -10.70
C SER A 76 -17.23 -12.23 -9.47
N PRO A 77 -16.68 -12.88 -8.44
CA PRO A 77 -17.45 -13.19 -7.25
C PRO A 77 -17.91 -11.90 -6.56
N PRO A 78 -19.03 -11.95 -5.79
CA PRO A 78 -19.40 -10.88 -4.88
C PRO A 78 -18.22 -10.46 -4.01
N THR A 79 -18.02 -9.16 -3.86
CA THR A 79 -16.94 -8.57 -3.06
C THR A 79 -17.56 -7.70 -1.97
N GLU A 80 -16.97 -7.74 -0.78
CA GLU A 80 -17.33 -6.86 0.35
C GLU A 80 -16.42 -5.62 0.34
N LEU A 81 -17.03 -4.45 0.37
CA LEU A 81 -16.37 -3.14 0.43
C LEU A 81 -16.74 -2.43 1.73
N ALA A 82 -15.73 -1.88 2.39
CA ALA A 82 -15.87 -0.90 3.45
C ALA A 82 -15.74 0.50 2.86
N VAL A 83 -16.84 1.27 2.90
CA VAL A 83 -16.88 2.68 2.47
C VAL A 83 -16.82 3.55 3.71
N PHE A 84 -15.65 4.13 3.99
CA PHE A 84 -15.41 4.97 5.16
C PHE A 84 -15.79 6.42 4.88
N LEU A 85 -16.49 7.03 5.83
CA LEU A 85 -17.04 8.37 5.70
C LEU A 85 -16.13 9.42 6.31
N CYS A 86 -16.19 10.63 5.74
CA CYS A 86 -15.40 11.77 6.18
C CYS A 86 -15.62 12.11 7.65
N MET A 87 -14.52 12.15 8.41
CA MET A 87 -14.50 12.49 9.84
C MET A 87 -13.94 13.87 10.16
N SER A 88 -13.04 14.37 9.31
CA SER A 88 -12.36 15.66 9.45
C SER A 88 -11.98 16.23 8.09
N GLU A 89 -11.34 17.40 8.07
CA GLU A 89 -10.77 17.94 6.83
C GLU A 89 -9.61 17.06 6.34
N SER A 90 -9.61 16.77 5.04
CA SER A 90 -8.56 16.03 4.33
C SER A 90 -8.61 16.42 2.85
N PRO A 91 -7.65 16.02 2.00
CA PRO A 91 -7.72 16.32 0.56
C PRO A 91 -9.00 15.87 -0.15
N ARG A 92 -9.76 14.93 0.43
CA ARG A 92 -11.06 14.45 -0.08
C ARG A 92 -12.26 14.92 0.72
N CYS A 93 -12.05 15.42 1.94
CA CYS A 93 -13.10 15.73 2.89
C CYS A 93 -13.06 17.21 3.26
N SER A 94 -14.18 17.91 3.09
CA SER A 94 -14.33 19.30 3.55
C SER A 94 -14.75 19.39 5.03
N GLY A 95 -14.56 18.32 5.80
CA GLY A 95 -15.04 18.18 7.17
C GLY A 95 -15.87 16.93 7.39
N ARG A 96 -16.43 16.81 8.59
CA ARG A 96 -17.24 15.66 9.01
C ARG A 96 -18.57 15.61 8.24
N ILE A 97 -18.94 14.43 7.75
CA ILE A 97 -20.27 14.21 7.14
C ILE A 97 -21.39 14.41 8.18
N THR A 98 -22.47 15.10 7.81
CA THR A 98 -23.64 15.26 8.70
C THR A 98 -24.56 14.03 8.66
N PRO A 99 -25.46 13.84 9.65
CA PRO A 99 -26.46 12.78 9.60
C PRO A 99 -27.37 12.83 8.36
N GLU A 100 -27.73 14.04 7.91
CA GLU A 100 -28.56 14.25 6.72
C GLU A 100 -27.82 13.82 5.45
N GLN A 101 -26.55 14.24 5.31
CA GLN A 101 -25.67 13.82 4.22
C GLN A 101 -25.43 12.31 4.23
N THR A 102 -25.30 11.71 5.42
CA THR A 102 -25.14 10.25 5.57
C THR A 102 -26.37 9.52 5.05
N LYS A 103 -27.58 10.01 5.35
CA LYS A 103 -28.84 9.42 4.88
C LYS A 103 -29.04 9.59 3.37
N GLU A 104 -28.66 10.74 2.83
CA GLU A 104 -28.67 10.99 1.39
C GLU A 104 -27.72 10.03 0.66
N LEU A 105 -26.47 9.95 1.13
CA LEU A 105 -25.47 9.04 0.61
C LEU A 105 -25.93 7.57 0.68
N GLU A 106 -26.54 7.14 1.79
CA GLU A 106 -27.12 5.80 1.89
C GLU A 106 -28.15 5.54 0.78
N GLY A 107 -29.02 6.52 0.52
CA GLY A 107 -30.01 6.45 -0.55
C GLY A 107 -29.38 6.34 -1.94
N GLU A 108 -28.30 7.07 -2.20
CA GLU A 108 -27.54 6.98 -3.45
C GLU A 108 -26.86 5.62 -3.62
N LEU A 109 -26.18 5.13 -2.58
CA LEU A 109 -25.50 3.84 -2.59
C LEU A 109 -26.49 2.68 -2.83
N ARG A 110 -27.69 2.74 -2.26
CA ARG A 110 -28.75 1.73 -2.49
C ARG A 110 -29.28 1.72 -3.92
N ARG A 111 -29.17 2.83 -4.66
CA ARG A 111 -29.61 2.93 -6.07
C ARG A 111 -28.58 2.40 -7.05
N LEU A 112 -27.33 2.15 -6.62
CA LEU A 112 -26.28 1.63 -7.49
C LEU A 112 -26.63 0.20 -7.94
N PRO A 113 -26.66 -0.09 -9.25
CA PRO A 113 -27.03 -1.40 -9.76
C PRO A 113 -26.01 -2.50 -9.42
N GLN A 114 -24.80 -2.13 -9.01
CA GLN A 114 -23.77 -3.07 -8.58
C GLN A 114 -23.97 -3.53 -7.12
N VAL A 115 -24.82 -2.86 -6.33
CA VAL A 115 -24.98 -3.13 -4.89
C VAL A 115 -26.03 -4.20 -4.65
N GLU A 116 -25.62 -5.27 -3.98
CA GLU A 116 -26.50 -6.35 -3.52
C GLU A 116 -27.02 -6.06 -2.11
N ARG A 117 -26.11 -5.69 -1.20
CA ARG A 117 -26.41 -5.42 0.21
C ARG A 117 -25.67 -4.17 0.66
N LEU A 118 -26.33 -3.38 1.51
CA LEU A 118 -25.75 -2.20 2.14
C LEU A 118 -26.14 -2.16 3.62
N THR A 119 -25.14 -2.05 4.49
CA THR A 119 -25.32 -1.95 5.94
C THR A 119 -24.55 -0.75 6.47
N PHE A 120 -25.20 0.14 7.22
CA PHE A 120 -24.52 1.22 7.92
C PHE A 120 -23.91 0.71 9.23
N VAL A 121 -22.66 1.09 9.50
CA VAL A 121 -21.94 0.81 10.74
C VAL A 121 -21.60 2.14 11.39
N SER A 122 -22.25 2.40 12.53
CA SER A 122 -21.96 3.60 13.33
C SER A 122 -20.59 3.51 14.00
N GLN A 123 -20.03 4.66 14.34
CA GLN A 123 -18.77 4.77 15.08
C GLN A 123 -18.79 3.96 16.39
N VAL A 124 -19.89 4.00 17.14
CA VAL A 124 -20.05 3.23 18.39
C VAL A 124 -20.05 1.72 18.12
N THR A 125 -20.73 1.27 17.07
CA THR A 125 -20.75 -0.16 16.69
C THR A 125 -19.38 -0.62 16.23
N ALA A 126 -18.69 0.18 15.41
CA ALA A 126 -17.33 -0.09 14.96
C ALA A 126 -16.37 -0.21 16.15
N PHE A 127 -16.49 0.66 17.15
CA PHE A 127 -15.60 0.62 18.32
C PHE A 127 -15.85 -0.60 19.21
N GLN A 128 -17.10 -1.04 19.37
CA GLN A 128 -17.42 -2.28 20.07
C GLN A 128 -16.83 -3.50 19.34
N ASP A 129 -16.92 -3.53 18.02
CA ASP A 129 -16.36 -4.60 17.20
C ASP A 129 -14.82 -4.58 17.21
N PHE A 130 -14.23 -3.38 17.19
CA PHE A 130 -12.79 -3.17 17.35
C PHE A 130 -12.28 -3.76 18.66
N ARG A 131 -12.90 -3.43 19.79
CA ARG A 131 -12.49 -3.96 21.11
C ARG A 131 -12.58 -5.47 21.21
N LYS A 132 -13.53 -6.09 20.51
CA LYS A 132 -13.66 -7.55 20.43
C LYS A 132 -12.59 -8.16 19.52
N THR A 133 -12.35 -7.53 18.37
CA THR A 133 -11.41 -8.01 17.35
C THR A 133 -9.96 -7.94 17.84
N PHE A 134 -9.61 -6.89 18.60
CA PHE A 134 -8.26 -6.67 19.13
C PHE A 134 -8.13 -7.02 20.61
N ALA A 135 -8.99 -7.91 21.13
CA ALA A 135 -8.92 -8.34 22.52
C ALA A 135 -7.57 -9.00 22.89
N HIS A 136 -6.83 -9.49 21.90
CA HIS A 136 -5.49 -10.06 22.04
C HIS A 136 -4.35 -9.03 21.97
N ASN A 137 -4.63 -7.77 21.62
CA ASN A 137 -3.62 -6.75 21.35
C ASN A 137 -3.88 -5.49 22.16
N GLU A 138 -3.33 -5.45 23.38
CA GLU A 138 -3.49 -4.33 24.31
C GLU A 138 -2.94 -3.00 23.75
N ARG A 139 -1.86 -3.04 22.96
CA ARG A 139 -1.27 -1.82 22.37
C ARG A 139 -2.27 -1.10 21.47
N PHE A 140 -2.97 -1.84 20.61
CA PHE A 140 -4.00 -1.23 19.76
C PHE A 140 -5.20 -0.76 20.59
N LEU A 141 -5.61 -1.51 21.62
CA LEU A 141 -6.70 -1.12 22.49
C LEU A 141 -6.43 0.19 23.25
N ASP A 142 -5.17 0.47 23.59
CA ASP A 142 -4.74 1.69 24.26
C ASP A 142 -4.61 2.88 23.30
N GLU A 143 -4.19 2.63 22.06
CA GLU A 143 -3.94 3.67 21.06
C GLU A 143 -5.22 4.15 20.37
N VAL A 144 -6.13 3.24 20.04
CA VAL A 144 -7.29 3.54 19.19
C VAL A 144 -8.49 3.97 20.06
N LYS A 145 -8.95 5.20 19.83
CA LYS A 145 -10.11 5.79 20.51
C LYS A 145 -11.34 5.74 19.64
N LEU A 146 -12.51 5.82 20.27
CA LEU A 146 -13.80 5.92 19.58
C LEU A 146 -13.80 6.99 18.46
N THR A 147 -13.16 8.14 18.71
CA THR A 147 -13.08 9.26 17.76
C THR A 147 -12.28 8.95 16.51
N ASP A 148 -11.41 7.95 16.56
CA ASP A 148 -10.50 7.60 15.47
C ASP A 148 -11.17 6.67 14.46
N LEU A 149 -12.28 6.02 14.84
CA LEU A 149 -13.01 5.10 13.95
C LEU A 149 -14.03 5.86 13.10
N PRO A 150 -13.85 5.95 11.78
CA PRO A 150 -14.86 6.52 10.89
C PRO A 150 -16.13 5.64 10.86
N PRO A 151 -17.34 6.23 10.82
CA PRO A 151 -18.53 5.50 10.42
C PRO A 151 -18.36 5.00 8.98
N SER A 152 -19.03 3.91 8.65
CA SER A 152 -18.86 3.25 7.34
C SER A 152 -20.13 2.62 6.82
N PHE A 153 -20.19 2.44 5.50
CA PHE A 153 -21.13 1.51 4.87
C PHE A 153 -20.39 0.23 4.46
N ARG A 154 -20.96 -0.92 4.84
CA ARG A 154 -20.57 -2.26 4.37
C ARG A 154 -21.40 -2.62 3.16
N LEU A 155 -20.73 -2.73 2.03
CA LEU A 155 -21.35 -2.91 0.72
C LEU A 155 -20.92 -4.24 0.14
N ARG A 156 -21.91 -5.12 -0.12
CA ARG A 156 -21.70 -6.35 -0.90
C ARG A 156 -22.07 -6.11 -2.34
N THR A 157 -21.16 -6.40 -3.27
CA THR A 157 -21.43 -6.25 -4.70
C THR A 157 -22.17 -7.47 -5.26
N ARG A 158 -22.98 -7.25 -6.30
CA ARG A 158 -23.51 -8.34 -7.13
C ARG A 158 -22.38 -9.05 -7.90
N PRO A 159 -22.53 -10.33 -8.25
CA PRO A 159 -21.57 -11.01 -9.12
C PRO A 159 -21.36 -10.27 -10.44
N GLY A 160 -20.13 -10.22 -10.94
CA GLY A 160 -19.79 -9.58 -12.21
C GLY A 160 -19.66 -8.06 -12.14
N ALA A 161 -19.68 -7.45 -10.95
CA ALA A 161 -19.48 -6.02 -10.80
C ALA A 161 -18.07 -5.58 -11.26
N ASP A 162 -18.01 -4.51 -12.07
CA ASP A 162 -16.77 -3.81 -12.41
C ASP A 162 -16.31 -2.99 -11.19
N LEU A 163 -15.46 -3.59 -10.36
CA LEU A 163 -14.96 -2.99 -9.13
C LEU A 163 -14.13 -1.73 -9.39
N VAL A 164 -13.39 -1.66 -10.50
CA VAL A 164 -12.57 -0.48 -10.83
C VAL A 164 -13.47 0.72 -11.10
N ARG A 165 -14.53 0.52 -11.88
CA ARG A 165 -15.53 1.55 -12.14
C ARG A 165 -16.29 1.93 -10.88
N LEU A 166 -16.77 0.93 -10.12
CA LEU A 166 -17.50 1.16 -8.88
C LEU A 166 -16.66 1.97 -7.88
N ASN A 167 -15.40 1.58 -7.66
CA ASN A 167 -14.51 2.28 -6.75
C ASN A 167 -14.28 3.75 -7.17
N ARG A 168 -14.09 4.00 -8.47
CA ARG A 168 -13.96 5.37 -9.01
C ARG A 168 -15.23 6.19 -8.79
N SER A 169 -16.41 5.58 -9.00
CA SER A 169 -17.70 6.25 -8.76
C SER A 169 -17.89 6.59 -7.29
N LEU A 170 -17.60 5.65 -6.38
CA LEU A 170 -17.72 5.86 -4.93
C LEU A 170 -16.77 6.96 -4.44
N LEU A 171 -15.49 6.93 -4.84
CA LEU A 171 -14.52 7.96 -4.45
C LEU A 171 -14.81 9.36 -5.02
N GLY A 172 -15.77 9.49 -5.93
CA GLY A 172 -16.26 10.77 -6.45
C GLY A 172 -17.46 11.33 -5.70
N MET A 173 -18.09 10.56 -4.79
CA MET A 173 -19.24 11.02 -4.01
C MET A 173 -18.80 11.85 -2.81
N THR A 174 -19.55 12.91 -2.53
CA THR A 174 -19.31 13.75 -1.35
C THR A 174 -19.52 12.97 -0.06
N GLY A 175 -18.62 13.16 0.91
CA GLY A 175 -18.71 12.51 2.23
C GLY A 175 -18.06 11.14 2.32
N ILE A 176 -17.53 10.60 1.22
CA ILE A 176 -16.70 9.38 1.21
C ILE A 176 -15.22 9.78 1.32
N GLU A 177 -14.55 9.25 2.35
CA GLU A 177 -13.12 9.46 2.56
C GLU A 177 -12.29 8.39 1.84
N ASN A 178 -12.65 7.12 2.05
CA ASN A 178 -11.91 5.98 1.52
C ASN A 178 -12.83 4.80 1.23
N VAL A 179 -12.41 3.96 0.28
CA VAL A 179 -13.10 2.72 -0.09
C VAL A 179 -12.08 1.60 -0.08
N VAL A 180 -12.32 0.59 0.74
CA VAL A 180 -11.39 -0.53 0.93
C VAL A 180 -12.12 -1.84 0.68
N ARG A 181 -11.47 -2.74 -0.05
CA ARG A 181 -11.90 -4.13 -0.16
C ARG A 181 -11.56 -4.86 1.12
N GLU A 182 -12.53 -5.53 1.73
CA GLU A 182 -12.28 -6.28 2.97
C GLU A 182 -11.41 -7.52 2.74
N ASP A 183 -11.41 -8.05 1.51
CA ASP A 183 -10.65 -9.21 1.06
C ASP A 183 -9.35 -8.84 0.32
N ILE A 184 -8.86 -7.60 0.49
CA ILE A 184 -7.67 -7.14 -0.24
C ILE A 184 -6.41 -7.94 0.11
N PHE A 185 -6.37 -8.53 1.31
CA PHE A 185 -5.36 -9.49 1.72
C PHE A 185 -5.97 -10.88 1.69
N ALA A 186 -5.28 -11.83 1.04
CA ALA A 186 -5.68 -13.23 1.06
C ALA A 186 -5.62 -13.76 2.51
N PRO A 187 -6.50 -14.70 2.91
CA PRO A 187 -6.55 -15.21 4.29
C PRO A 187 -5.22 -15.78 4.81
N ASP A 188 -4.38 -16.25 3.91
CA ASP A 188 -3.08 -16.87 4.17
C ASP A 188 -1.90 -15.89 4.11
N THR A 189 -2.14 -14.61 3.75
CA THR A 189 -1.09 -13.58 3.56
C THR A 189 -0.13 -13.47 4.75
N PHE A 190 -0.63 -13.69 5.96
CA PHE A 190 0.13 -13.57 7.20
C PHE A 190 0.34 -14.91 7.93
N THR A 191 0.08 -16.03 7.26
CA THR A 191 0.32 -17.37 7.82
C THR A 191 1.80 -17.77 7.69
N GLY A 192 2.25 -18.66 8.57
CA GLY A 192 3.64 -19.14 8.63
C GLY A 192 4.34 -18.70 9.90
N ALA A 193 5.67 -18.58 9.84
CA ALA A 193 6.49 -18.19 10.99
C ALA A 193 6.10 -16.80 11.53
N ASP A 194 6.23 -16.58 12.83
CA ASP A 194 5.82 -15.30 13.45
C ASP A 194 6.70 -14.12 13.02
N ILE A 195 8.00 -14.38 12.83
CA ILE A 195 8.99 -13.35 12.49
C ILE A 195 9.70 -13.72 11.19
N SER A 196 9.84 -12.75 10.29
CA SER A 196 10.80 -12.77 9.18
C SER A 196 11.94 -11.81 9.48
N ALA A 197 13.13 -12.35 9.70
CA ALA A 197 14.34 -11.57 9.91
C ALA A 197 15.19 -11.59 8.63
N PHE A 198 15.04 -10.55 7.81
CA PHE A 198 15.70 -10.40 6.53
C PHE A 198 17.13 -9.93 6.68
N LEU A 199 18.02 -10.54 5.91
CA LEU A 199 19.42 -10.19 5.88
C LEU A 199 19.69 -9.06 4.90
N CYS A 200 20.78 -8.34 5.14
CA CYS A 200 21.31 -7.39 4.18
C CYS A 200 21.69 -8.09 2.89
N GLN A 201 21.30 -7.48 1.77
CA GLN A 201 21.67 -7.91 0.42
C GLN A 201 22.69 -6.96 -0.19
N ASP A 202 23.37 -7.43 -1.23
CA ASP A 202 24.26 -6.58 -2.01
C ASP A 202 23.46 -5.56 -2.82
N HIS A 203 24.07 -4.41 -3.13
CA HIS A 203 23.45 -3.34 -3.92
C HIS A 203 22.15 -2.77 -3.31
N THR A 204 21.93 -2.97 -2.01
CA THR A 204 20.73 -2.47 -1.34
C THR A 204 20.83 -0.99 -1.08
N ALA A 205 19.70 -0.28 -1.14
CA ALA A 205 19.64 1.10 -0.70
C ALA A 205 19.61 1.21 0.84
N ILE A 206 19.46 0.13 1.61
CA ILE A 206 19.13 0.18 3.05
C ILE A 206 20.30 0.72 3.91
N PRO A 207 20.12 1.82 4.69
CA PRO A 207 21.20 2.40 5.50
C PRO A 207 21.78 1.46 6.56
N GLU A 208 20.94 0.62 7.17
CA GLU A 208 21.35 -0.40 8.14
C GLU A 208 22.29 -1.45 7.53
N CYS A 209 22.28 -1.57 6.21
CA CYS A 209 23.18 -2.40 5.45
C CYS A 209 24.42 -1.65 4.94
N GLY A 210 24.64 -0.42 5.41
CA GLY A 210 25.78 0.42 5.07
C GLY A 210 25.58 1.31 3.85
N ALA A 211 24.36 1.39 3.30
CA ALA A 211 24.09 2.29 2.19
C ALA A 211 24.09 3.77 2.63
N LYS A 212 24.52 4.66 1.75
CA LYS A 212 24.40 6.12 1.93
C LYS A 212 23.41 6.68 0.94
N ARG A 213 22.59 7.61 1.41
CA ARG A 213 21.53 8.26 0.64
C ARG A 213 21.65 9.77 0.79
N GLU A 214 21.36 10.48 -0.28
CA GLU A 214 21.22 11.93 -0.31
C GLU A 214 19.83 12.27 -0.87
N ILE A 215 19.29 13.42 -0.47
CA ILE A 215 18.05 13.97 -1.03
C ILE A 215 18.46 15.12 -1.95
N SER A 216 18.14 15.03 -3.23
CA SER A 216 18.41 16.10 -4.19
C SER A 216 17.49 17.30 -3.97
N ASP A 217 17.83 18.43 -4.59
CA ASP A 217 17.10 19.70 -4.45
C ASP A 217 15.59 19.63 -4.83
N ASN A 218 15.21 18.64 -5.65
CA ASN A 218 13.83 18.38 -6.04
C ASN A 218 13.09 17.37 -5.13
N GLY A 219 13.74 16.88 -4.07
CA GLY A 219 13.18 15.93 -3.11
C GLY A 219 13.38 14.46 -3.48
N ASP A 220 14.09 14.14 -4.57
CA ASP A 220 14.36 12.75 -4.95
C ASP A 220 15.45 12.14 -4.06
N MET A 221 15.28 10.88 -3.68
CA MET A 221 16.28 10.12 -2.93
C MET A 221 17.28 9.48 -3.89
N MET A 222 18.57 9.77 -3.72
CA MET A 222 19.67 9.18 -4.47
C MET A 222 20.55 8.32 -3.55
N VAL A 223 20.87 7.11 -3.99
CA VAL A 223 21.85 6.25 -3.29
C VAL A 223 23.25 6.64 -3.76
N THR A 224 24.08 7.13 -2.84
CA THR A 224 25.47 7.56 -3.13
C THR A 224 26.51 6.50 -2.79
N GLU A 225 26.17 5.56 -1.90
CA GLU A 225 26.93 4.36 -1.64
C GLU A 225 25.96 3.20 -1.43
N GLU A 226 26.18 2.10 -2.12
CA GLU A 226 25.32 0.92 -2.00
C GLU A 226 25.66 0.13 -0.73
N GLY A 227 24.62 -0.42 -0.11
CA GLY A 227 24.74 -1.32 1.03
C GLY A 227 25.30 -2.68 0.63
N LYS A 228 25.81 -3.40 1.63
CA LYS A 228 26.53 -4.66 1.44
C LYS A 228 25.75 -5.83 1.99
N ALA A 229 25.92 -6.99 1.35
CA ALA A 229 25.35 -8.24 1.83
C ALA A 229 25.86 -8.63 3.22
N ALA A 230 25.02 -9.35 3.97
CA ALA A 230 25.41 -9.94 5.25
C ALA A 230 26.57 -10.93 5.08
N THR A 231 27.65 -10.73 5.84
CA THR A 231 28.83 -11.59 5.77
C THR A 231 28.56 -12.98 6.35
N LYS A 232 29.42 -13.96 6.04
CA LYS A 232 29.31 -15.31 6.63
C LYS A 232 29.41 -15.28 8.17
N SER A 233 30.24 -14.41 8.73
CA SER A 233 30.36 -14.26 10.19
C SER A 233 29.13 -13.60 10.81
N GLN A 234 28.54 -12.59 10.16
CA GLN A 234 27.28 -11.98 10.58
C GLN A 234 26.14 -13.01 10.57
N ARG A 235 25.99 -13.78 9.49
CA ARG A 235 24.99 -14.85 9.41
C ARG A 235 25.14 -15.90 10.52
N LYS A 236 26.39 -16.29 10.81
CA LYS A 236 26.69 -17.22 11.92
C LYS A 236 26.33 -16.61 13.28
N ALA A 237 26.64 -15.34 13.51
CA ALA A 237 26.33 -14.64 14.74
C ALA A 237 24.81 -14.49 14.96
N ILE A 238 24.06 -14.13 13.92
CA ILE A 238 22.59 -14.04 13.95
C ILE A 238 21.99 -15.42 14.26
N ARG A 239 22.47 -16.48 13.63
CA ARG A 239 22.03 -17.85 13.92
C ARG A 239 22.26 -18.22 15.38
N ALA A 240 23.47 -18.02 15.87
CA ALA A 240 23.83 -18.31 17.26
C ALA A 240 23.00 -17.48 18.26
N LEU A 241 22.65 -16.23 17.91
CA LEU A 241 21.72 -15.43 18.69
C LEU A 241 20.34 -16.09 18.74
N ILE A 242 19.76 -16.45 17.58
CA ILE A 242 18.43 -17.07 17.50
C ILE A 242 18.41 -18.39 18.31
N ASP A 243 19.43 -19.23 18.17
CA ASP A 243 19.58 -20.48 18.93
C ASP A 243 19.57 -20.25 20.46
N ALA A 244 20.05 -19.08 20.91
CA ALA A 244 20.15 -18.72 22.33
C ALA A 244 18.90 -18.02 22.87
N LEU A 245 17.89 -17.70 22.05
CA LEU A 245 16.68 -17.02 22.50
C LEU A 245 15.68 -18.03 23.09
N PRO A 246 15.37 -17.97 24.40
CA PRO A 246 14.43 -18.90 25.00
C PRO A 246 12.99 -18.75 24.47
N GLU A 247 12.65 -17.60 23.92
CA GLU A 247 11.35 -17.30 23.29
C GLU A 247 11.13 -18.04 21.96
N VAL A 248 12.21 -18.47 21.29
CA VAL A 248 12.14 -19.13 19.98
C VAL A 248 11.79 -20.61 20.15
N GLU A 249 10.79 -21.07 19.41
CA GLU A 249 10.41 -22.48 19.31
C GLU A 249 11.23 -23.18 18.21
N SER A 250 11.26 -22.59 17.02
CA SER A 250 11.98 -23.11 15.87
C SER A 250 12.30 -21.99 14.88
N TYR A 251 13.23 -22.25 13.96
CA TYR A 251 13.42 -21.38 12.82
C TYR A 251 13.89 -22.16 11.60
N VAL A 252 13.61 -21.61 10.42
CA VAL A 252 14.12 -22.07 9.14
C VAL A 252 14.95 -20.95 8.53
N PHE A 253 16.12 -21.28 8.00
CA PHE A 253 16.86 -20.36 7.14
C PHE A 253 16.34 -20.51 5.72
N GLU A 254 15.83 -19.43 5.16
CA GLU A 254 15.36 -19.33 3.80
C GLU A 254 16.43 -18.64 2.96
N ASP A 255 17.03 -19.39 2.04
CA ASP A 255 17.95 -18.84 1.06
C ASP A 255 17.21 -18.19 -0.13
N GLN A 256 17.96 -17.58 -1.05
CA GLN A 256 17.37 -16.86 -2.18
C GLN A 256 16.57 -17.76 -3.12
N GLU A 257 16.99 -19.02 -3.31
CA GLU A 257 16.30 -19.97 -4.17
C GLU A 257 14.95 -20.37 -3.55
N THR A 258 14.97 -20.73 -2.27
CA THR A 258 13.76 -21.06 -1.50
C THR A 258 12.79 -19.88 -1.45
N ALA A 259 13.30 -18.66 -1.19
CA ALA A 259 12.50 -17.44 -1.21
C ALA A 259 11.87 -17.18 -2.60
N TYR A 260 12.62 -17.44 -3.68
CA TYR A 260 12.11 -17.29 -5.05
C TYR A 260 11.00 -18.28 -5.36
N GLU A 261 11.13 -19.54 -4.93
CA GLU A 261 10.08 -20.55 -5.10
C GLU A 261 8.80 -20.18 -4.34
N ASN A 262 8.95 -19.70 -3.10
CA ASN A 262 7.84 -19.19 -2.30
C ASN A 262 7.17 -18.00 -2.99
N PHE A 263 7.95 -17.03 -3.47
CA PHE A 263 7.46 -15.90 -4.26
C PHE A 263 6.69 -16.36 -5.51
N ARG A 264 7.22 -17.32 -6.28
CA ARG A 264 6.57 -17.82 -7.50
C ARG A 264 5.21 -18.45 -7.22
N ARG A 265 5.11 -19.18 -6.11
CA ARG A 265 3.85 -19.79 -5.65
C ARG A 265 2.84 -18.73 -5.22
N SER A 266 3.25 -17.75 -4.41
CA SER A 266 2.35 -16.69 -3.92
C SER A 266 1.87 -15.74 -5.02
N TYR A 267 2.68 -15.54 -6.07
CA TYR A 267 2.36 -14.63 -7.17
C TYR A 267 2.10 -15.34 -8.49
N GLN A 268 1.65 -16.61 -8.44
CA GLN A 268 1.42 -17.45 -9.63
C GLN A 268 0.51 -16.79 -10.68
N ASP A 269 -0.43 -15.95 -10.23
CA ASP A 269 -1.40 -15.25 -11.10
C ASP A 269 -0.87 -13.91 -11.65
N ASN A 270 0.28 -13.43 -11.18
CA ASN A 270 0.87 -12.16 -11.60
C ASN A 270 2.08 -12.36 -12.53
N LYS A 271 1.80 -12.70 -13.79
CA LYS A 271 2.83 -12.98 -14.81
C LYS A 271 3.88 -11.89 -14.96
N ARG A 272 3.47 -10.61 -14.95
CA ARG A 272 4.40 -9.47 -15.10
C ARG A 272 5.40 -9.42 -13.94
N LEU A 273 4.93 -9.66 -12.73
CA LEU A 273 5.78 -9.68 -11.55
C LEU A 273 6.74 -10.87 -11.58
N LEU A 274 6.25 -12.06 -11.97
CA LEU A 274 7.09 -13.25 -12.13
C LEU A 274 8.18 -13.08 -13.21
N GLU A 275 7.87 -12.41 -14.31
CA GLU A 275 8.82 -12.11 -15.39
C GLU A 275 9.89 -11.08 -14.99
N ALA A 276 9.53 -10.12 -14.12
CA ALA A 276 10.42 -9.05 -13.69
C ALA A 276 11.38 -9.47 -12.57
N THR A 277 11.02 -10.50 -11.79
CA THR A 277 11.75 -10.88 -10.58
C THR A 277 12.67 -12.09 -10.81
N ARG A 278 13.91 -11.98 -10.33
CA ARG A 278 14.95 -13.01 -10.42
C ARG A 278 15.30 -13.51 -9.02
N VAL A 279 15.93 -14.69 -8.95
CA VAL A 279 16.42 -15.29 -7.69
C VAL A 279 17.27 -14.31 -6.88
N ARG A 280 18.22 -13.64 -7.54
CA ARG A 280 19.12 -12.68 -6.88
C ARG A 280 18.40 -11.49 -6.22
N ASP A 281 17.17 -11.21 -6.64
CA ASP A 281 16.36 -10.12 -6.10
C ASP A 281 15.64 -10.56 -4.80
N MET A 282 15.68 -11.85 -4.44
CA MET A 282 15.06 -12.38 -3.23
C MET A 282 15.98 -12.26 -2.01
N PRO A 283 15.46 -11.75 -0.88
CA PRO A 283 16.24 -11.65 0.34
C PRO A 283 16.39 -13.00 1.02
N GLU A 284 17.60 -13.27 1.54
CA GLU A 284 17.78 -14.35 2.51
C GLU A 284 17.14 -13.94 3.83
N SER A 285 16.53 -14.89 4.54
CA SER A 285 15.86 -14.60 5.81
C SER A 285 15.90 -15.75 6.81
N PHE A 286 15.74 -15.41 8.09
CA PHE A 286 15.37 -16.38 9.12
C PHE A 286 13.86 -16.28 9.35
N GLN A 287 13.17 -17.38 9.09
CA GLN A 287 11.74 -17.57 9.36
C GLN A 287 11.61 -18.19 10.75
N ILE A 288 11.22 -17.39 11.75
CA ILE A 288 11.29 -17.74 13.17
C ILE A 288 9.89 -17.90 13.74
N THR A 289 9.63 -19.04 14.37
CA THR A 289 8.40 -19.33 15.12
C THR A 289 8.67 -19.15 16.61
N LEU A 290 7.80 -18.40 17.28
CA LEU A 290 7.88 -18.13 18.71
C LEU A 290 7.06 -19.17 19.49
N LYS A 291 7.49 -19.44 20.72
CA LYS A 291 6.67 -20.21 21.65
C LYS A 291 5.38 -19.46 21.97
N ALA A 292 4.29 -20.19 22.19
CA ALA A 292 3.03 -19.61 22.60
C ALA A 292 3.19 -18.73 23.87
N GLY A 293 2.71 -17.49 23.80
CA GLY A 293 2.80 -16.51 24.89
C GLY A 293 4.19 -15.91 25.12
N ALA A 294 5.15 -16.12 24.21
CA ALA A 294 6.46 -15.47 24.30
C ALA A 294 6.36 -13.95 24.11
N ASP A 295 7.21 -13.21 24.84
CA ASP A 295 7.39 -11.77 24.67
C ASP A 295 8.18 -11.50 23.36
N GLU A 296 7.45 -11.22 22.28
CA GLU A 296 8.00 -10.99 20.95
C GLU A 296 8.91 -9.76 20.92
N SER A 297 8.63 -8.76 21.75
CA SER A 297 9.31 -7.47 21.73
C SER A 297 10.79 -7.60 22.08
N ARG A 298 11.13 -8.55 22.97
CA ARG A 298 12.54 -8.87 23.30
C ARG A 298 13.28 -9.46 22.12
N VAL A 299 12.64 -10.39 21.40
CA VAL A 299 13.21 -11.06 20.22
C VAL A 299 13.44 -10.04 19.12
N LEU A 300 12.41 -9.25 18.80
CA LEU A 300 12.48 -8.20 17.76
C LEU A 300 13.59 -7.18 18.07
N ALA A 301 13.66 -6.68 19.30
CA ALA A 301 14.66 -5.72 19.71
C ALA A 301 16.10 -6.26 19.58
N LYS A 302 16.32 -7.55 19.92
CA LYS A 302 17.64 -8.18 19.78
C LYS A 302 18.04 -8.39 18.32
N LEU A 303 17.10 -8.84 17.48
CA LEU A 303 17.33 -9.11 16.06
C LEU A 303 17.61 -7.81 15.27
N ARG A 304 16.82 -6.75 15.50
CA ARG A 304 16.98 -5.46 14.81
C ARG A 304 18.35 -4.82 15.01
N ARG A 305 19.00 -5.09 16.14
CA ARG A 305 20.35 -4.56 16.44
C ARG A 305 21.49 -5.38 15.84
N GLN A 306 21.22 -6.48 15.14
CA GLN A 306 22.30 -7.33 14.63
C GLN A 306 22.92 -6.76 13.35
N PRO A 307 24.26 -6.67 13.26
CA PRO A 307 24.93 -6.35 12.01
C PRO A 307 24.59 -7.36 10.91
N GLY A 308 24.27 -6.87 9.71
CA GLY A 308 23.85 -7.71 8.59
C GLY A 308 22.35 -8.02 8.57
N MET A 309 21.56 -7.44 9.49
CA MET A 309 20.10 -7.46 9.45
C MET A 309 19.58 -6.25 8.66
N SER A 310 18.70 -6.47 7.69
CA SER A 310 18.07 -5.39 6.92
C SER A 310 16.71 -5.00 7.49
N GLN A 311 15.89 -5.99 7.83
CA GLN A 311 14.55 -5.77 8.34
C GLN A 311 14.11 -6.94 9.23
N VAL A 312 13.33 -6.64 10.27
CA VAL A 312 12.68 -7.66 11.10
C VAL A 312 11.18 -7.37 11.12
N VAL A 313 10.42 -8.25 10.47
CA VAL A 313 8.97 -8.16 10.32
C VAL A 313 8.30 -9.14 11.29
N PHE A 314 7.39 -8.62 12.11
CA PHE A 314 6.53 -9.44 12.95
C PHE A 314 5.16 -9.59 12.28
N ARG A 315 4.90 -10.79 11.74
CA ARG A 315 3.71 -11.06 10.90
C ARG A 315 2.39 -10.89 11.64
N PRO A 316 2.21 -11.36 12.89
CA PRO A 316 0.96 -11.13 13.62
C PRO A 316 0.57 -9.65 13.72
N CYS A 317 1.54 -8.76 13.95
CA CYS A 317 1.22 -7.33 13.97
C CYS A 317 0.89 -6.76 12.59
N MET A 318 1.50 -7.27 11.51
CA MET A 318 1.10 -6.87 10.15
C MET A 318 -0.32 -7.33 9.83
N ALA A 319 -0.74 -8.50 10.32
CA ALA A 319 -2.12 -8.98 10.19
C ALA A 319 -3.11 -8.09 10.97
N ASP A 320 -2.74 -7.71 12.19
CA ASP A 320 -3.52 -6.77 13.00
C ASP A 320 -3.62 -5.40 12.33
N TYR A 321 -2.52 -4.86 11.80
CA TYR A 321 -2.50 -3.60 11.05
C TYR A 321 -3.37 -3.67 9.80
N ALA A 322 -3.29 -4.76 9.04
CA ALA A 322 -4.13 -5.00 7.87
C ALA A 322 -5.61 -5.04 8.26
N THR A 323 -5.95 -5.71 9.36
CA THR A 323 -7.32 -5.75 9.90
C THR A 323 -7.79 -4.36 10.33
N LEU A 324 -6.94 -3.60 11.03
CA LEU A 324 -7.25 -2.27 11.53
C LEU A 324 -7.58 -1.29 10.39
N SER A 325 -6.75 -1.30 9.35
CA SER A 325 -6.92 -0.44 8.17
C SER A 325 -8.11 -0.86 7.31
N THR A 326 -8.26 -2.15 7.00
CA THR A 326 -9.30 -2.62 6.07
C THR A 326 -10.68 -2.70 6.70
N ARG A 327 -10.78 -3.15 7.95
CA ARG A 327 -12.05 -3.33 8.63
C ARG A 327 -12.47 -2.08 9.40
N PHE A 328 -11.55 -1.30 9.96
CA PHE A 328 -11.91 -0.16 10.82
C PHE A 328 -11.55 1.20 10.24
N GLY A 329 -10.84 1.26 9.11
CA GLY A 329 -10.52 2.51 8.44
C GLY A 329 -9.50 3.35 9.20
N VAL A 330 -8.77 2.72 10.12
CA VAL A 330 -7.76 3.38 10.96
C VAL A 330 -6.37 3.03 10.41
N ILE A 331 -5.60 4.06 10.08
CA ILE A 331 -4.19 3.93 9.73
C ILE A 331 -3.41 4.40 10.95
N PRO A 332 -2.84 3.50 11.77
CA PRO A 332 -2.10 3.94 12.95
C PRO A 332 -0.88 4.75 12.50
N THR A 333 -0.69 5.89 13.18
CA THR A 333 0.35 6.87 12.87
C THR A 333 1.69 6.50 13.50
N ASP A 334 1.71 5.54 14.43
CA ASP A 334 2.92 5.10 15.12
C ASP A 334 3.38 3.72 14.64
N HIS A 335 4.60 3.69 14.10
CA HIS A 335 5.34 2.47 13.81
C HIS A 335 5.64 1.64 15.07
N LYS A 336 5.54 2.24 16.26
CA LYS A 336 5.73 1.56 17.55
C LYS A 336 4.69 0.50 17.84
N ALA A 337 3.49 0.59 17.26
CA ALA A 337 2.44 -0.41 17.49
C ALA A 337 2.88 -1.81 16.99
N CYS A 338 3.67 -1.86 15.91
CA CYS A 338 4.38 -3.06 15.41
C CYS A 338 5.89 -3.06 15.68
N GLY A 339 6.37 -2.10 16.48
CA GLY A 339 7.77 -1.90 16.81
C GLY A 339 8.69 -1.63 15.62
N THR A 340 8.19 -1.28 14.43
CA THR A 340 9.02 -1.04 13.24
C THR A 340 9.69 0.32 13.29
N ALA A 341 10.51 0.56 14.31
CA ALA A 341 11.45 1.67 14.34
C ALA A 341 12.86 1.09 14.40
N ASN A 342 13.67 1.45 13.40
CA ASN A 342 15.11 1.62 13.56
C ASN A 342 15.37 3.11 13.71
#